data_AF-A0A1T4YGS9-F1
#
_entry.id   AF-A0A1T4YGS9-F1
#
_cell.length_a   1.000
_cell.length_b   1.000
_cell.length_c   1.000
_cell.angle_alpha   90.00
_cell.angle_beta   90.00
_cell.angle_gamma   90.00
#
_symmetry.space_group_name_H-M   'P 1'
#
loop_
_entity.id
_entity.type
_entity.pdbx_description
1 polymer ?
#
loop_
_entity_poly.entity_id
_entity_poly.type
_entity_poly.pdbx_seq_one_letter_code
_entity_poly.pdbx_strand_id
1 'polypeptide(L)'
;MKELIKDVDMVIINELKRAISEHAPMNSQHEGFAVILEEVDEANEEIENIDTALKMLWERVKRNDNAEDEAKMLLNYSRLAAAEIIQVATMAQRFILDLKSKDSRMVTKGE
;
A
#
# COMPACT_ATOMS: atom_id res chain seq x y z
N MET A 1 7.80 2.52 17.76
CA MET A 1 6.49 2.75 17.12
C MET A 1 6.19 4.22 16.85
N LYS A 2 6.22 5.15 17.83
CA LYS A 2 5.88 6.56 17.58
C LYS A 2 6.71 7.22 16.46
N GLU A 3 8.03 7.08 16.50
CA GLU A 3 8.90 7.66 15.44
C GLU A 3 8.68 6.95 14.09
N LEU A 4 8.58 5.62 14.09
CA LEU A 4 8.29 4.86 12.87
C LEU A 4 6.96 5.26 12.21
N ILE A 5 5.91 5.55 12.99
CA ILE A 5 4.63 6.04 12.45
C ILE A 5 4.81 7.42 11.80
N LYS A 6 5.60 8.33 12.40
CA LYS A 6 5.89 9.62 11.77
C LYS A 6 6.63 9.46 10.45
N ASP A 7 7.58 8.52 10.38
CA ASP A 7 8.29 8.22 9.15
C ASP A 7 7.32 7.68 8.09
N VAL A 8 6.42 6.78 8.48
CA VAL A 8 5.35 6.26 7.61
C VAL A 8 4.44 7.39 7.11
N ASP A 9 4.01 8.31 7.98
CA ASP A 9 3.19 9.47 7.58
C ASP A 9 3.91 10.33 6.52
N MET A 10 5.22 10.54 6.66
CA MET A 10 6.02 11.27 5.67
C MET A 10 6.10 10.52 4.34
N VAL A 11 6.23 9.20 4.37
CA VAL A 11 6.27 8.39 3.14
C VAL A 11 4.90 8.39 2.45
N ILE A 12 3.79 8.30 3.18
CA ILE A 12 2.42 8.43 2.63
C ILE A 12 2.25 9.79 1.95
N ILE A 13 2.70 10.88 2.57
CA ILE A 13 2.63 12.22 1.96
C ILE A 13 3.43 12.29 0.65
N ASN A 14 4.59 11.64 0.59
CA ASN A 14 5.41 11.60 -0.61
C ASN A 14 4.79 10.73 -1.71
N GLU A 15 4.19 9.60 -1.34
CA GLU A 15 3.47 8.72 -2.26
C GLU A 15 2.22 9.40 -2.82
N LEU A 16 1.45 10.10 -1.97
CA LEU A 16 0.30 10.89 -2.41
C LEU A 16 0.67 11.91 -3.49
N LYS A 17 1.82 12.60 -3.33
CA LYS A 17 2.30 13.55 -4.35
C LYS A 17 2.63 12.87 -5.67
N ARG A 18 3.23 11.67 -5.63
CA ARG A 18 3.50 10.86 -6.84
C ARG A 18 2.18 10.44 -7.48
N ALA A 19 1.28 9.82 -6.73
CA ALA A 19 0.00 9.36 -7.23
C ALA A 19 -0.89 10.48 -7.82
N ILE A 20 -0.87 11.69 -7.25
CA ILE A 20 -1.56 12.87 -7.81
C ILE A 20 -0.91 13.34 -9.12
N SER A 21 0.43 13.25 -9.21
CA SER A 21 1.16 13.66 -10.42
C SER A 21 0.99 12.69 -11.57
N GLU A 22 0.85 11.39 -11.27
CA GLU A 22 0.90 10.31 -12.26
C GLU A 22 -0.49 9.86 -12.72
N HIS A 23 -1.51 10.01 -11.88
CA HIS A 23 -2.86 9.50 -12.15
C HIS A 23 -3.94 10.59 -12.06
N ALA A 24 -4.93 10.53 -12.95
CA ALA A 24 -6.09 11.40 -12.90
C ALA A 24 -6.91 11.21 -11.59
N PRO A 25 -7.65 12.24 -11.12
CA PRO A 25 -8.53 12.10 -9.95
C PRO A 25 -9.60 11.01 -10.14
N MET A 26 -9.94 10.31 -9.07
CA MET A 26 -10.98 9.28 -9.08
C MET A 26 -12.34 9.85 -9.48
N ASN A 27 -13.08 9.14 -10.33
CA ASN A 27 -14.34 9.66 -10.87
C ASN A 27 -15.57 9.33 -10.05
N SER A 28 -15.55 8.22 -9.32
CA SER A 28 -16.69 7.74 -8.54
C SER A 28 -16.23 6.97 -7.30
N GLN A 29 -17.16 6.73 -6.36
CA GLN A 29 -16.90 5.87 -5.20
C GLN A 29 -16.59 4.41 -5.61
N HIS A 30 -17.19 3.91 -6.69
CA HIS A 30 -16.91 2.56 -7.18
C HIS A 30 -15.49 2.44 -7.74
N GLU A 31 -15.05 3.41 -8.54
CA GLU A 31 -13.67 3.47 -9.05
C GLU A 31 -12.68 3.59 -7.90
N GLY A 32 -12.94 4.49 -6.95
CA GLY A 32 -12.04 4.65 -5.80
C GLY A 32 -11.98 3.41 -4.91
N PHE A 33 -13.09 2.69 -4.74
CA PHE A 33 -13.09 1.40 -4.06
C PHE A 33 -12.25 0.36 -4.82
N ALA A 34 -12.42 0.26 -6.15
CA ALA A 34 -11.69 -0.70 -6.97
C ALA A 34 -10.17 -0.47 -6.89
N VAL A 35 -9.72 0.78 -6.96
CA VAL A 35 -8.30 1.13 -6.83
C VAL A 35 -7.78 0.79 -5.43
N ILE A 36 -8.52 1.08 -4.35
CA ILE A 36 -8.09 0.69 -3.00
C ILE A 36 -8.03 -0.84 -2.85
N LEU A 37 -8.96 -1.56 -3.47
CA LEU A 37 -8.99 -3.02 -3.43
C LEU A 37 -7.77 -3.63 -4.13
N GLU A 38 -7.37 -3.08 -5.28
CA GLU A 38 -6.16 -3.49 -6.01
C GLU A 38 -4.91 -3.43 -5.11
N GLU A 39 -4.66 -2.30 -4.46
CA GLU A 39 -3.51 -2.13 -3.54
C GLU A 39 -3.58 -3.08 -2.33
N VAL A 40 -4.80 -3.40 -1.85
CA VAL A 40 -4.98 -4.37 -0.76
C VAL A 40 -4.66 -5.78 -1.22
N ASP A 41 -5.09 -6.15 -2.43
CA ASP A 41 -4.82 -7.47 -3.01
C ASP A 41 -3.32 -7.65 -3.30
N GLU A 42 -2.63 -6.62 -3.81
CA GLU A 42 -1.17 -6.61 -4.00
C GLU A 42 -0.43 -6.73 -2.65
N ALA A 43 -0.86 -5.99 -1.63
CA ALA A 43 -0.30 -6.14 -0.28
C ALA A 43 -0.49 -7.56 0.28
N ASN A 44 -1.63 -8.18 0.03
CA ASN A 44 -1.91 -9.56 0.47
C ASN A 44 -1.04 -10.57 -0.26
N GLU A 45 -0.81 -10.42 -1.57
CA GLU A 45 0.10 -11.27 -2.33
C GLU A 45 1.51 -11.24 -1.73
N GLU A 46 2.00 -10.05 -1.36
CA GLU A 46 3.31 -9.92 -0.71
C GLU A 46 3.34 -10.52 0.71
N ILE A 47 2.23 -10.46 1.45
CA ILE A 47 2.10 -11.14 2.75
C ILE A 47 2.14 -12.67 2.58
N GLU A 48 1.53 -13.22 1.53
CA GLU A 48 1.63 -14.64 1.21
C GLU A 48 3.08 -15.05 0.85
N ASN A 49 3.79 -14.18 0.12
CA ASN A 49 5.21 -14.37 -0.18
C ASN A 49 6.09 -14.32 1.08
N ILE A 50 5.78 -13.45 2.04
CA ILE A 50 6.42 -13.41 3.37
C ILE A 50 6.24 -14.73 4.11
N ASP A 51 5.02 -15.28 4.16
CA ASP A 51 4.76 -16.55 4.85
C ASP A 51 5.52 -17.71 4.20
N THR A 52 5.57 -17.73 2.86
CA THR A 52 6.37 -18.70 2.11
C THR A 52 7.86 -18.58 2.43
N ALA A 53 8.42 -17.37 2.37
CA ALA A 53 9.84 -17.13 2.67
C ALA A 53 10.19 -17.48 4.12
N LEU A 54 9.29 -17.20 5.07
CA LEU A 54 9.48 -17.55 6.48
C LEU A 54 9.50 -19.07 6.69
N LYS A 55 8.61 -19.81 6.01
CA LYS A 55 8.61 -21.28 6.04
C LYS A 55 9.90 -21.86 5.46
N MET A 56 10.38 -21.33 4.34
CA MET A 56 11.65 -21.76 3.73
C MET A 56 12.84 -21.47 4.65
N LEU A 57 12.90 -20.26 5.22
CA LEU A 57 13.92 -19.87 6.19
C LEU A 57 13.95 -20.84 7.38
N TRP A 58 12.78 -21.17 7.92
CA TRP A 58 12.67 -22.11 9.03
C TRP A 58 13.16 -23.52 8.69
N GLU A 59 12.85 -24.01 7.49
CA GLU A 59 13.32 -25.33 7.04
C GLU A 59 14.84 -25.40 6.89
N ARG A 60 15.50 -24.32 6.45
CA ARG A 60 16.97 -24.23 6.43
C ARG A 60 17.56 -24.25 7.84
N VAL A 61 17.01 -23.43 8.74
CA VAL A 61 17.45 -23.35 10.14
C VAL A 61 17.35 -24.71 10.82
N LYS A 62 16.23 -25.42 10.65
CA LYS A 62 16.04 -26.79 11.18
C LYS A 62 17.12 -27.78 10.73
N ARG A 63 17.63 -27.62 9.51
CA ARG A 63 18.66 -28.50 8.92
C ARG A 63 20.09 -28.08 9.26
N ASN A 64 20.26 -26.96 9.97
CA ASN A 64 21.55 -26.29 10.16
C ASN A 64 22.23 -25.91 8.83
N ASP A 65 21.43 -25.62 7.80
CA ASP A 65 21.91 -25.13 6.50
C ASP A 65 22.13 -23.60 6.53
N ASN A 66 22.88 -23.07 5.57
CA ASN A 66 22.87 -21.62 5.30
C ASN A 66 21.48 -21.19 4.84
N ALA A 67 20.97 -20.09 5.41
CA ALA A 67 19.62 -19.56 5.18
C ALA A 67 19.62 -18.08 4.75
N GLU A 68 20.77 -17.57 4.29
CA GLU A 68 20.94 -16.17 3.90
C GLU A 68 19.99 -15.74 2.78
N ASP A 69 19.76 -16.60 1.80
CA ASP A 69 18.92 -16.27 0.64
C ASP A 69 17.44 -16.21 1.04
N GLU A 70 16.96 -17.13 1.87
CA GLU A 70 15.60 -17.08 2.41
C GLU A 70 15.37 -15.85 3.30
N ALA A 71 16.39 -15.43 4.07
CA ALA A 71 16.33 -14.19 4.83
C ALA A 71 16.28 -12.94 3.92
N LYS A 72 17.01 -12.92 2.79
CA LYS A 72 16.92 -11.85 1.79
C LYS A 72 15.55 -11.81 1.12
N MET A 73 14.96 -12.98 0.80
CA MET A 73 13.60 -13.07 0.28
C MET A 73 12.60 -12.46 1.27
N LEU A 74 12.67 -12.86 2.54
CA LEU A 74 11.81 -12.33 3.58
C LEU A 74 11.93 -10.80 3.71
N LEU A 75 13.16 -10.26 3.66
CA LEU A 75 13.39 -8.82 3.67
C LEU A 75 12.77 -8.14 2.44
N ASN A 76 12.91 -8.72 1.25
CA ASN A 76 12.38 -8.15 0.02
C ASN A 76 10.85 -8.08 0.05
N TYR A 77 10.17 -9.20 0.30
CA TYR A 77 8.71 -9.24 0.36
C TYR A 77 8.14 -8.39 1.49
N SER A 78 8.82 -8.32 2.64
CA SER A 78 8.43 -7.40 3.72
C SER A 78 8.49 -5.92 3.31
N ARG A 79 9.47 -5.56 2.47
CA ARG A 79 9.59 -4.19 1.95
C ARG A 79 8.52 -3.87 0.91
N LEU A 80 8.19 -4.84 0.04
CA LEU A 80 7.12 -4.71 -0.95
C LEU A 80 5.75 -4.59 -0.26
N ALA A 81 5.41 -5.51 0.65
CA ALA A 81 4.18 -5.43 1.44
C ALA A 81 4.05 -4.10 2.19
N ALA A 82 5.14 -3.56 2.74
CA ALA A 82 5.11 -2.26 3.39
C ALA A 82 4.83 -1.11 2.41
N ALA A 83 5.35 -1.18 1.18
CA ALA A 83 5.08 -0.21 0.12
C ALA A 83 3.62 -0.28 -0.32
N GLU A 84 3.07 -1.47 -0.58
CA GLU A 84 1.67 -1.63 -0.97
C GLU A 84 0.71 -1.15 0.12
N ILE A 85 1.00 -1.42 1.40
CA ILE A 85 0.19 -0.87 2.51
C ILE A 85 0.27 0.66 2.60
N ILE A 86 1.41 1.26 2.25
CA ILE A 86 1.53 2.72 2.10
C ILE A 86 0.67 3.21 0.93
N GLN A 87 0.63 2.49 -0.19
CA GLN A 87 -0.25 2.80 -1.31
C GLN A 87 -1.73 2.65 -0.93
N VAL A 88 -2.13 1.65 -0.16
CA VAL A 88 -3.49 1.54 0.41
C VAL A 88 -3.86 2.80 1.19
N ALA A 89 -3.00 3.24 2.11
CA ALA A 89 -3.23 4.47 2.88
C ALA A 89 -3.29 5.71 1.97
N THR A 90 -2.46 5.74 0.93
CA THR A 90 -2.43 6.81 -0.07
C THR A 90 -3.71 6.84 -0.91
N MET A 91 -4.20 5.69 -1.36
CA MET A 91 -5.43 5.58 -2.17
C MET A 91 -6.67 5.89 -1.35
N ALA A 92 -6.69 5.54 -0.06
CA ALA A 92 -7.71 6.01 0.86
C ALA A 92 -7.70 7.55 1.00
N GLN A 93 -6.52 8.18 1.03
CA GLN A 93 -6.41 9.64 1.06
C GLN A 93 -6.83 10.29 -0.26
N ARG A 94 -6.44 9.72 -1.40
CA ARG A 94 -6.92 10.09 -2.76
C ARG A 94 -8.43 10.04 -2.83
N PHE A 95 -9.07 8.95 -2.37
CA PHE A 95 -10.53 8.80 -2.34
C PHE A 95 -11.21 9.97 -1.65
N ILE A 96 -10.71 10.35 -0.46
CA ILE A 96 -11.24 11.49 0.30
C ILE A 96 -11.06 12.79 -0.47
N LEU A 97 -9.86 13.05 -1.01
CA LEU A 97 -9.56 14.32 -1.69
C LEU A 97 -10.31 14.49 -3.01
N ASP A 98 -10.26 13.47 -3.87
CA ASP A 98 -10.80 13.51 -5.22
C ASP A 98 -12.33 13.61 -5.19
N LEU A 99 -12.98 12.84 -4.32
CA LEU A 99 -14.44 12.78 -4.27
C LEU A 99 -15.05 13.89 -3.42
N LYS A 100 -14.36 14.40 -2.38
CA LYS A 100 -14.80 15.61 -1.65
C LYS A 100 -14.87 16.83 -2.57
N SER A 101 -13.96 16.95 -3.55
CA SER A 101 -13.97 18.04 -4.54
C SER A 101 -15.17 18.01 -5.49
N LYS A 102 -15.88 16.89 -5.60
CA LYS A 102 -17.05 16.72 -6.47
C LYS A 102 -18.35 17.11 -5.79
N ASP A 103 -18.46 16.88 -4.48
CA ASP A 103 -19.65 17.21 -3.71
C ASP A 103 -19.90 18.74 -3.67
N SER A 104 -18.84 19.54 -3.57
CA SER A 104 -18.92 21.01 -3.61
C SER A 104 -19.35 21.58 -4.98
N ARG A 105 -19.23 20.80 -6.07
CA ARG A 105 -19.61 21.20 -7.43
C ARG A 105 -21.06 20.86 -7.78
N MET A 106 -21.75 20.07 -6.95
CA MET A 106 -23.19 19.79 -7.12
C MET A 106 -24.09 20.86 -6.50
N VAL A 107 -23.57 21.67 -5.58
CA VAL A 107 -24.34 22.73 -4.89
C VAL A 107 -24.58 23.97 -5.77
N THR A 108 -23.78 24.21 -6.81
CA THR A 108 -23.85 25.44 -7.63
C THR A 108 -24.57 25.27 -8.99
N LYS A 109 -25.28 24.16 -9.22
CA LYS A 109 -26.05 23.92 -10.47
C LYS A 109 -27.57 23.87 -10.25
N GLY A 110 -28.06 24.48 -9.18
CA GLY A 110 -29.47 24.42 -8.77
C GLY A 110 -30.09 25.77 -8.40
N GLU A 111 -29.66 26.87 -9.01
CA GLU A 111 -30.33 28.18 -8.91
C GLU A 111 -30.48 28.84 -10.29
#